data_AF-A0A1X0SZ76-F1
#
_entry.id   AF-A0A1X0SZ76-F1
#
_cell.length_a   1.000
_cell.length_b   1.000
_cell.length_c   1.000
_cell.angle_alpha   90.00
_cell.angle_beta   90.00
_cell.angle_gamma   90.00
#
_symmetry.space_group_name_H-M   'P 1'
#
loop_
_entity.id
_entity.type
_entity.pdbx_description
1 polymer ?
#
loop_
_entity_poly.entity_id
_entity_poly.type
_entity_poly.pdbx_seq_one_letter_code
_entity_poly.pdbx_strand_id
1 'polypeptide(L)'
;MTSVDHPAEGPAIARLVASPAVHWIALLGLCAAYIQGALTQAFDFPAAIAEMQHFGLAPAEPFAVLVIVSQLCASALILSGFCRWLGALALAGFTLAATVVALRFWEMAPPGRTMAANAFFEHLGLAGGFLLVAWWDLASRRDRSRKDTLREDRLRHDGDDRR
;
A
#
# COMPACT_ATOMS: atom_id res chain seq x y z
N MET A 1 -18.87 10.59 -47.82
CA MET A 1 -17.50 10.29 -47.36
C MET A 1 -17.15 11.31 -46.26
N THR A 2 -17.76 11.15 -45.09
CA THR A 2 -17.54 12.03 -43.93
C THR A 2 -16.44 11.43 -43.09
N SER A 3 -15.27 12.07 -43.09
CA SER A 3 -14.19 11.79 -42.14
C SER A 3 -14.73 12.03 -40.74
N VAL A 4 -14.86 10.97 -39.94
CA VAL A 4 -15.07 11.10 -38.50
C VAL A 4 -13.70 11.37 -37.91
N ASP A 5 -13.40 12.64 -37.64
CA ASP A 5 -12.24 13.01 -36.82
C ASP A 5 -12.42 12.38 -35.44
N HIS A 6 -11.57 11.41 -35.10
CA HIS A 6 -11.44 10.91 -33.74
C HIS A 6 -10.70 11.98 -32.91
N PRO A 7 -11.34 12.58 -31.89
CA PRO A 7 -10.71 13.62 -31.10
C PRO A 7 -9.53 13.03 -30.32
N ALA A 8 -8.41 13.74 -30.32
CA ALA A 8 -7.13 13.40 -29.71
C ALA A 8 -7.15 13.39 -28.15
N GLU A 9 -8.29 13.06 -27.54
CA GLU A 9 -8.50 13.12 -26.08
C GLU A 9 -8.01 11.87 -25.33
N GLY A 10 -7.93 10.72 -26.02
CA GLY A 10 -7.37 9.48 -25.47
C GLY A 10 -5.89 9.56 -25.02
N PRO A 11 -4.95 10.14 -25.80
CA PRO A 11 -3.54 10.15 -25.42
C PRO A 11 -3.17 11.15 -24.31
N ALA A 12 -3.94 12.22 -24.11
CA ALA A 12 -3.62 13.23 -23.08
C ALA A 12 -3.95 12.74 -21.67
N ILE A 13 -5.14 12.16 -21.48
CA ILE A 13 -5.57 11.59 -20.18
C ILE A 13 -4.65 10.43 -19.79
N ALA A 14 -4.31 9.56 -20.75
CA ALA A 14 -3.37 8.46 -20.52
C ALA A 14 -2.00 8.95 -20.04
N ARG A 15 -1.46 10.04 -20.61
CA ARG A 15 -0.17 10.63 -20.19
C ARG A 15 -0.24 11.28 -18.82
N LEU A 16 -1.35 11.93 -18.48
CA LEU A 16 -1.54 12.54 -17.16
C LEU A 16 -1.59 11.47 -16.06
N VAL A 17 -2.41 10.42 -16.26
CA VAL A 17 -2.58 9.31 -15.32
C VAL A 17 -1.30 8.47 -15.20
N ALA A 18 -0.55 8.29 -16.30
CA ALA A 18 0.72 7.58 -16.29
C ALA A 18 1.91 8.41 -15.75
N SER A 19 1.68 9.63 -15.24
CA SER A 19 2.76 10.47 -14.75
C SER A 19 3.34 9.95 -13.42
N PRO A 20 4.67 10.06 -13.21
CA PRO A 20 5.29 9.70 -11.93
C PRO A 20 4.71 10.45 -10.73
N ALA A 21 4.25 11.69 -10.95
CA ALA A 21 3.63 12.52 -9.91
C ALA A 21 2.29 11.95 -9.45
N VAL A 22 1.41 11.56 -10.38
CA VAL A 22 0.11 10.93 -10.04
C VAL A 22 0.32 9.61 -9.31
N HIS A 23 1.29 8.79 -9.76
CA HIS A 23 1.65 7.56 -9.05
C HIS A 23 2.10 7.85 -7.61
N TRP A 24 2.95 8.86 -7.39
CA TRP A 24 3.43 9.21 -6.06
C TRP A 24 2.31 9.76 -5.16
N ILE A 25 1.44 10.62 -5.70
CA ILE A 25 0.27 11.15 -4.98
C ILE A 25 -0.70 10.02 -4.62
N ALA A 26 -0.92 9.06 -5.50
CA ALA A 26 -1.77 7.89 -5.21
C ALA A 26 -1.20 7.06 -4.06
N LEU A 27 0.12 6.82 -4.05
CA LEU A 27 0.78 6.13 -2.94
C LEU A 27 0.70 6.93 -1.63
N LEU A 28 0.86 8.25 -1.70
CA LEU A 28 0.70 9.13 -0.54
C LEU A 28 -0.73 9.06 0.00
N GLY A 29 -1.74 9.15 -0.87
CA GLY A 29 -3.14 9.02 -0.49
C GLY A 29 -3.44 7.66 0.18
N LEU A 30 -2.87 6.58 -0.35
CA LEU A 30 -3.03 5.24 0.22
C LEU A 30 -2.35 5.13 1.61
N CYS A 31 -1.19 5.78 1.80
CA CYS A 31 -0.48 5.80 3.08
C CYS A 31 -1.02 6.85 4.07
N ALA A 32 -1.86 7.80 3.63
CA ALA A 32 -2.23 8.98 4.41
C ALA A 32 -2.89 8.63 5.75
N ALA A 33 -3.81 7.64 5.75
CA ALA A 33 -4.49 7.19 6.97
C ALA A 33 -3.50 6.64 8.01
N TYR A 34 -2.46 5.91 7.58
CA TYR A 34 -1.44 5.33 8.46
C TYR A 34 -0.48 6.37 9.01
N ILE A 35 -0.06 7.32 8.16
CA ILE A 35 0.79 8.44 8.58
C ILE A 35 0.03 9.28 9.61
N GLN A 36 -1.21 9.66 9.32
CA GLN A 36 -2.02 10.46 10.22
C GLN A 36 -2.32 9.72 11.53
N GLY A 37 -2.72 8.45 11.48
CA GLY A 37 -2.98 7.62 12.66
C GLY A 37 -1.75 7.48 13.55
N ALA A 38 -0.61 7.12 12.98
CA ALA A 38 0.63 6.96 13.72
C ALA A 38 1.14 8.28 14.33
N LEU A 39 1.03 9.41 13.61
CA LEU A 39 1.39 10.72 14.17
C LEU A 39 0.47 11.10 15.33
N THR A 40 -0.83 10.84 15.20
CA THR A 40 -1.81 11.14 16.27
C THR A 40 -1.46 10.35 17.54
N GLN A 41 -1.20 9.05 17.41
CA GLN A 41 -0.75 8.22 18.52
C GLN A 41 0.64 8.61 19.06
N ALA A 42 1.54 9.12 18.21
CA ALA A 42 2.85 9.58 18.65
C ALA A 42 2.78 10.88 19.47
N PHE A 43 1.88 11.81 19.09
CA PHE A 43 1.67 13.06 19.83
C PHE A 43 0.82 12.87 21.10
N ASP A 44 -0.03 11.84 21.15
CA ASP A 44 -0.78 11.44 22.33
C ASP A 44 -0.50 9.96 22.67
N PHE A 45 0.73 9.70 23.10
CA PHE A 45 1.18 8.36 23.46
C PHE A 45 0.39 7.74 24.63
N PRO A 46 -0.03 8.48 25.67
CA PRO A 46 -0.93 7.96 26.69
C PRO A 46 -2.26 7.43 26.13
N ALA A 47 -2.88 8.15 25.19
CA ALA A 47 -4.08 7.66 24.51
C ALA A 47 -3.80 6.37 23.71
N ALA A 48 -2.64 6.28 23.04
CA ALA A 48 -2.23 5.07 22.32
C ALA A 48 -2.09 3.85 23.25
N ILE A 49 -1.53 4.03 24.45
CA ILE A 49 -1.46 2.96 25.48
C ILE A 49 -2.87 2.55 25.91
N ALA A 50 -3.77 3.51 26.13
CA ALA A 50 -5.15 3.23 26.53
C ALA A 50 -5.91 2.44 25.44
N GLU A 51 -5.68 2.73 24.16
CA GLU A 51 -6.21 1.93 23.05
C GLU A 51 -5.70 0.49 23.08
N MET A 52 -4.39 0.27 23.28
CA MET A 52 -3.83 -1.08 23.37
C MET A 52 -4.44 -1.86 24.54
N GLN A 53 -4.61 -1.21 25.70
CA GLN A 53 -5.28 -1.79 26.86
C GLN A 53 -6.75 -2.12 26.59
N HIS A 54 -7.47 -1.23 25.89
CA HIS A 54 -8.86 -1.45 25.49
C HIS A 54 -9.01 -2.69 24.60
N PHE A 55 -8.07 -2.93 23.69
CA PHE A 55 -8.02 -4.12 22.85
C PHE A 55 -7.40 -5.35 23.55
N GLY A 56 -7.01 -5.24 24.82
CA GLY A 56 -6.41 -6.34 25.59
C GLY A 56 -4.99 -6.72 25.18
N LEU A 57 -4.28 -5.83 24.47
CA LEU A 57 -2.91 -6.04 24.03
C LEU A 57 -1.93 -5.74 25.17
N ALA A 58 -1.36 -6.79 25.74
CA ALA A 58 -0.35 -6.70 26.80
C ALA A 58 0.98 -7.30 26.32
N PRO A 59 2.13 -6.61 26.52
CA PRO A 59 2.30 -5.33 27.20
C PRO A 59 1.95 -4.12 26.31
N ALA A 60 1.16 -3.18 26.82
CA ALA A 60 0.54 -2.10 26.02
C ALA A 60 1.56 -1.13 25.39
N GLU A 61 2.57 -0.69 26.15
CA GLU A 61 3.60 0.24 25.68
C GLU A 61 4.39 -0.27 24.45
N PRO A 62 4.99 -1.47 24.46
CA PRO A 62 5.73 -1.97 23.30
C PRO A 62 4.81 -2.24 22.10
N PHE A 63 3.54 -2.61 22.32
CA PHE A 63 2.57 -2.71 21.22
C PHE A 63 2.28 -1.34 20.61
N ALA A 64 2.05 -0.30 21.41
CA ALA A 64 1.84 1.06 20.91
C ALA A 64 3.05 1.55 20.08
N VAL A 65 4.27 1.37 20.60
CA VAL A 65 5.50 1.71 19.87
C VAL A 65 5.61 0.91 18.57
N LEU A 66 5.37 -0.41 18.62
CA LEU A 66 5.43 -1.27 17.44
C LEU A 66 4.44 -0.82 16.37
N VAL A 67 3.21 -0.48 16.75
CA VAL A 67 2.17 -0.01 15.84
C VAL A 67 2.56 1.32 15.19
N ILE A 68 3.03 2.30 15.97
CA ILE A 68 3.45 3.60 15.47
C ILE A 68 4.64 3.44 14.50
N VAL A 69 5.69 2.75 14.94
CA VAL A 69 6.92 2.57 14.15
C VAL A 69 6.62 1.77 12.88
N SER A 70 5.84 0.70 12.96
CA SER A 70 5.51 -0.12 11.79
C SER A 70 4.77 0.68 10.73
N GLN A 71 3.78 1.49 11.13
CA GLN A 71 3.01 2.32 10.20
C GLN A 71 3.89 3.37 9.51
N LEU A 72 4.74 4.07 10.27
CA LEU A 72 5.63 5.08 9.71
C LEU A 72 6.72 4.47 8.82
N CYS A 73 7.38 3.40 9.29
CA CYS A 73 8.42 2.72 8.51
C CYS A 73 7.86 2.12 7.22
N ALA A 74 6.72 1.43 7.28
CA ALA A 74 6.14 0.82 6.09
C ALA A 74 5.64 1.88 5.09
N SER A 75 5.04 2.97 5.57
CA SER A 75 4.70 4.13 4.73
C SER A 75 5.93 4.74 4.07
N ALA A 76 7.03 4.91 4.82
CA ALA A 76 8.28 5.43 4.28
C ALA A 76 8.90 4.51 3.20
N LEU A 77 8.85 3.18 3.40
CA LEU A 77 9.30 2.20 2.39
C LEU A 77 8.48 2.32 1.09
N ILE A 78 7.16 2.46 1.21
CA ILE A 78 6.27 2.61 0.05
C ILE A 78 6.57 3.91 -0.70
N LEU A 79 6.65 5.04 0.01
CA LEU A 79 6.83 6.36 -0.60
C LEU A 79 8.23 6.58 -1.18
N SER A 80 9.28 6.07 -0.52
CA SER A 80 10.66 6.12 -1.03
C SER A 80 10.89 5.18 -2.22
N GLY A 81 10.07 4.12 -2.35
CA GLY A 81 10.26 3.08 -3.36
C GLY A 81 11.30 2.02 -2.97
N PHE A 82 11.97 2.17 -1.83
CA PHE A 82 12.89 1.16 -1.30
C PHE A 82 12.09 0.03 -0.66
N CYS A 83 12.28 -1.21 -1.14
CA CYS A 83 11.51 -2.39 -0.70
C CYS A 83 9.98 -2.14 -0.62
N ARG A 84 9.42 -1.38 -1.58
CA ARG A 84 8.01 -0.97 -1.62
C ARG A 84 7.04 -2.13 -1.40
N TRP A 85 7.30 -3.26 -2.04
CA TRP A 85 6.45 -4.44 -1.88
C TRP A 85 6.39 -4.96 -0.45
N LEU A 86 7.50 -4.92 0.28
CA LEU A 86 7.56 -5.40 1.66
C LEU A 86 6.78 -4.46 2.59
N GLY A 87 6.95 -3.15 2.41
CA GLY A 87 6.17 -2.15 3.14
C GLY A 87 4.67 -2.29 2.87
N ALA A 88 4.29 -2.52 1.60
CA ALA A 88 2.90 -2.72 1.22
C ALA A 88 2.29 -4.00 1.82
N LEU A 89 3.02 -5.13 1.80
CA LEU A 89 2.57 -6.36 2.46
C LEU A 89 2.47 -6.19 3.99
N ALA A 90 3.41 -5.48 4.60
CA ALA A 90 3.40 -5.19 6.03
C ALA A 90 2.16 -4.36 6.42
N LEU A 91 1.87 -3.28 5.68
CA LEU A 91 0.65 -2.49 5.92
C LEU A 91 -0.60 -3.30 5.66
N ALA A 92 -0.69 -4.04 4.56
CA ALA A 92 -1.87 -4.89 4.28
C ALA A 92 -2.14 -5.87 5.43
N GLY A 93 -1.11 -6.58 5.88
CA GLY A 93 -1.23 -7.52 7.01
C GLY A 93 -1.62 -6.84 8.31
N PHE A 94 -0.98 -5.70 8.63
CA PHE A 94 -1.32 -4.90 9.79
C PHE A 94 -2.78 -4.44 9.76
N THR A 95 -3.26 -3.91 8.63
CA THR A 95 -4.63 -3.43 8.46
C THR A 95 -5.63 -4.54 8.67
N LEU A 96 -5.41 -5.73 8.08
CA LEU A 96 -6.30 -6.87 8.27
C LEU A 96 -6.33 -7.32 9.74
N ALA A 97 -5.17 -7.44 10.37
CA ALA A 97 -5.08 -7.83 11.78
C ALA A 97 -5.78 -6.81 12.69
N ALA A 98 -5.47 -5.52 12.52
CA ALA A 98 -6.07 -4.44 13.30
C ALA A 98 -7.58 -4.38 13.12
N THR A 99 -8.08 -4.55 11.89
CA THR A 99 -9.51 -4.51 11.58
C THR A 99 -10.26 -5.69 12.21
N VAL A 100 -9.69 -6.90 12.18
CA VAL A 100 -10.29 -8.07 12.84
C VAL A 100 -10.35 -7.91 14.36
N VAL A 101 -9.32 -7.28 14.96
CA VAL A 101 -9.27 -7.04 16.41
C VAL A 101 -10.21 -5.90 16.82
N ALA A 102 -10.18 -4.78 16.09
CA ALA A 102 -10.87 -3.55 16.48
C ALA A 102 -12.34 -3.51 16.04
N LEU A 103 -12.67 -4.07 14.87
CA LEU A 103 -13.99 -3.96 14.26
C LEU A 103 -14.71 -5.32 14.29
N ARG A 104 -14.88 -5.86 15.50
CA ARG A 104 -15.63 -7.10 15.78
C ARG A 104 -17.15 -6.90 15.65
N PHE A 105 -17.59 -6.41 14.49
CA PHE A 105 -18.98 -6.01 14.25
C PHE A 105 -19.96 -7.17 14.49
N TRP A 106 -19.53 -8.41 14.29
CA TRP A 106 -20.31 -9.63 14.55
C TRP A 106 -20.70 -9.82 16.02
N GLU A 107 -20.01 -9.16 16.96
CA GLU A 107 -20.32 -9.17 18.40
C GLU A 107 -21.10 -7.93 18.86
N MET A 108 -21.28 -6.94 17.99
CA MET A 108 -21.92 -5.66 18.35
C MET A 108 -23.44 -5.70 18.16
N ALA A 109 -24.19 -4.94 18.96
CA ALA A 109 -25.62 -4.71 18.76
C ALA A 109 -25.89 -3.51 17.82
N PRO A 110 -27.05 -3.43 17.15
CA PRO A 110 -27.44 -2.22 16.43
C PRO A 110 -27.57 -1.02 17.40
N PRO A 111 -27.19 0.21 17.01
CA PRO A 111 -26.78 0.63 15.66
C PRO A 111 -25.28 0.47 15.34
N GLY A 112 -24.42 0.21 16.34
CA GLY A 112 -22.96 0.16 16.17
C GLY A 112 -22.48 -0.91 15.19
N ARG A 113 -23.21 -2.04 15.08
CA ARG A 113 -22.90 -3.13 14.14
C ARG A 113 -22.72 -2.68 12.70
N THR A 114 -23.64 -1.87 12.17
CA THR A 114 -23.59 -1.47 10.74
C THR A 114 -22.42 -0.53 10.47
N MET A 115 -22.17 0.41 11.38
CA MET A 115 -21.04 1.33 11.26
C MET A 115 -19.70 0.59 11.31
N ALA A 116 -19.54 -0.34 12.24
CA ALA A 116 -18.33 -1.17 12.35
C ALA A 116 -18.14 -2.10 11.13
N ALA A 117 -19.23 -2.66 10.59
CA ALA A 117 -19.17 -3.48 9.38
C ALA A 117 -18.72 -2.66 8.16
N ASN A 118 -19.23 -1.45 7.97
CA ASN A 118 -18.81 -0.58 6.87
C ASN A 118 -17.32 -0.25 6.97
N ALA A 119 -16.86 0.18 8.15
CA ALA A 119 -15.45 0.46 8.39
C ALA A 119 -14.56 -0.78 8.16
N PHE A 120 -15.05 -1.98 8.51
CA PHE A 120 -14.35 -3.24 8.25
C PHE A 120 -14.09 -3.45 6.75
N PHE A 121 -15.13 -3.26 5.92
CA PHE A 121 -15.00 -3.42 4.47
C PHE A 121 -14.20 -2.30 3.80
N GLU A 122 -14.25 -1.08 4.33
CA GLU A 122 -13.37 0.02 3.89
C GLU A 122 -11.89 -0.34 4.11
N HIS A 123 -11.54 -0.86 5.29
CA HIS A 123 -10.19 -1.31 5.58
C HIS A 123 -9.77 -2.52 4.75
N LEU A 124 -10.68 -3.45 4.46
CA LEU A 124 -10.42 -4.56 3.55
C LEU A 124 -10.08 -4.07 2.14
N GLY A 125 -10.81 -3.05 1.65
CA GLY A 125 -10.50 -2.37 0.39
C GLY A 125 -9.12 -1.72 0.40
N LEU A 126 -8.75 -1.02 1.47
CA LEU A 126 -7.43 -0.42 1.65
C LEU A 126 -6.31 -1.48 1.64
N ALA A 127 -6.50 -2.59 2.34
CA ALA A 127 -5.57 -3.73 2.32
C ALA A 127 -5.41 -4.28 0.90
N GLY A 128 -6.51 -4.40 0.14
CA GLY A 128 -6.47 -4.76 -1.28
C GLY A 128 -5.64 -3.78 -2.13
N GLY A 129 -5.75 -2.48 -1.86
CA GLY A 129 -4.92 -1.44 -2.49
C GLY A 129 -3.42 -1.67 -2.27
N PHE A 130 -3.02 -2.00 -1.04
CA PHE A 130 -1.61 -2.34 -0.76
C PHE A 130 -1.17 -3.64 -1.42
N LEU A 131 -2.02 -4.66 -1.47
CA LEU A 131 -1.71 -5.90 -2.19
C LEU A 131 -1.48 -5.64 -3.68
N LEU A 132 -2.26 -4.77 -4.31
CA LEU A 132 -2.04 -4.34 -5.69
C LEU A 132 -0.70 -3.61 -5.85
N VAL A 133 -0.32 -2.73 -4.92
CA VAL A 133 0.99 -2.07 -4.92
C VAL A 133 2.13 -3.09 -4.81
N ALA A 134 2.02 -4.06 -3.91
CA ALA A 134 3.02 -5.11 -3.76
C ALA A 134 3.14 -5.94 -5.04
N TRP A 135 2.00 -6.42 -5.57
CA TRP A 135 1.94 -7.18 -6.81
C TRP A 135 2.60 -6.43 -7.97
N TRP A 136 2.23 -5.16 -8.17
CA TRP A 136 2.75 -4.32 -9.24
C TRP A 136 4.26 -4.14 -9.15
N ASP A 137 4.78 -3.91 -7.94
CA ASP A 137 6.21 -3.74 -7.70
C ASP A 137 6.99 -5.03 -7.98
N LEU A 138 6.51 -6.19 -7.51
CA LEU A 138 7.14 -7.50 -7.81
C LEU A 138 7.09 -7.83 -9.31
N ALA A 139 5.95 -7.64 -9.96
CA ALA A 139 5.79 -7.89 -11.38
C ALA A 139 6.76 -7.04 -12.22
N SER A 140 6.87 -5.75 -11.89
CA SER A 140 7.79 -4.82 -12.54
C SER A 140 9.26 -5.20 -12.35
N ARG A 141 9.64 -5.75 -11.19
CA ARG A 141 11.00 -6.25 -10.93
C ARG A 141 11.32 -7.50 -11.75
N ARG A 142 10.38 -8.44 -11.81
CA ARG A 142 10.50 -9.68 -12.60
C ARG A 142 10.69 -9.39 -14.08
N ASP A 143 9.94 -8.44 -14.62
CA ASP A 143 10.04 -8.05 -16.03
C ASP A 143 11.38 -7.39 -16.37
N ARG A 144 11.93 -6.60 -15.45
CA ARG A 144 13.23 -5.95 -15.61
C ARG A 144 14.36 -6.99 -15.63
N SER A 145 14.35 -7.90 -14.65
CA SER A 145 15.30 -9.01 -14.57
C SER A 145 15.26 -9.90 -15.83
N ARG A 146 14.07 -10.21 -16.37
CA ARG A 146 13.94 -10.97 -17.62
C ARG A 146 14.56 -10.25 -18.82
N LYS A 147 14.39 -8.93 -18.92
CA LYS A 147 14.97 -8.15 -20.02
C LYS A 147 16.50 -8.09 -19.95
N ASP A 148 17.05 -8.02 -18.75
CA ASP A 148 18.50 -7.98 -18.53
C ASP A 148 19.15 -9.31 -18.96
N THR A 149 18.56 -10.46 -18.58
CA THR A 149 19.04 -11.79 -19.03
C THR A 149 19.00 -11.93 -20.55
N LEU A 150 17.90 -11.54 -21.21
CA LEU A 150 17.79 -11.61 -22.68
C LEU A 150 18.80 -10.69 -23.39
N ARG A 151 19.16 -9.57 -22.77
CA ARG A 151 20.17 -8.65 -23.30
C ARG A 151 21.56 -9.26 -23.18
N GLU A 152 21.88 -9.88 -22.05
CA GLU A 152 23.15 -10.59 -21.83
C GLU A 152 23.33 -11.74 -22.82
N ASP A 153 22.29 -12.55 -23.04
CA ASP A 153 22.32 -13.67 -24.00
C ASP A 153 22.54 -13.19 -25.43
N ARG A 154 21.88 -12.10 -25.83
CA ARG A 154 22.07 -11.50 -27.16
C ARG A 154 23.49 -11.00 -27.38
N LEU A 155 24.09 -10.38 -26.37
CA LEU A 155 25.47 -9.89 -26.43
C LEU A 155 26.48 -11.02 -26.51
N ARG A 156 26.20 -12.16 -25.85
CA ARG A 156 27.05 -13.37 -25.95
C ARG A 156 26.99 -13.96 -27.35
N HIS A 157 25.81 -14.07 -27.94
CA HIS A 157 25.66 -14.66 -29.27
C HIS A 157 26.33 -13.82 -30.37
N ASP A 158 26.16 -12.51 -30.33
CA ASP A 158 26.80 -11.57 -31.27
C ASP A 158 28.34 -11.47 -31.08
N GLY A 159 28.85 -11.83 -29.89
CA GLY A 159 30.29 -11.92 -29.64
C GLY A 159 30.93 -13.20 -30.20
N ASP A 160 30.14 -14.26 -30.41
CA ASP A 160 30.59 -15.55 -30.95
C ASP A 160 30.65 -15.50 -32.49
N ASP A 161 29.65 -14.89 -33.13
CA ASP A 161 29.61 -14.70 -34.60
C ASP A 161 30.74 -13.80 -35.15
N ARG A 162 31.42 -13.04 -34.28
CA ARG A 162 32.50 -12.10 -34.66
C ARG A 162 33.91 -12.67 -34.46
N ARG A 163 34.06 -13.91 -33.98
CA ARG A 163 35.36 -14.58 -33.79
C ARG A 163 35.57 -15.66 -34.84
#